data_AF-A0A8S1X843-F1
#
_entry.id   AF-A0A8S1X843-F1
#
_cell.length_a   1.000
_cell.length_b   1.000
_cell.length_c   1.000
_cell.angle_alpha   90.00
_cell.angle_beta   90.00
_cell.angle_gamma   90.00
#
_symmetry.space_group_name_H-M   'P 1'
#
loop_
_entity.id
_entity.type
_entity.pdbx_description
1 polymer ?
#
loop_
_entity_poly.entity_id
_entity_poly.type
_entity_poly.pdbx_seq_one_letter_code
_entity_poly.pdbx_strand_id
1 'polypeptide(L)'
;MSQNLSIINYRFNLINKLQPIWDYNINPFLFRFLLAQAQSSKLPPQDQQMILTLFKSEYKIDITQFNNLVEHNPQLVSDIITKLHQSGVNVHEYLDFLIQIKVTIQTLELVNQLTKNITLPDQFLNMFITRCIVTCEEVKQNQQQLARQVRLVSVFIKTLIKQKTFNPKKIYVELQGFCLEFSSIQEATQLFKAIKNAVQEQ
;
A
#
# COMPACT_ATOMS: atom_id res chain seq x y z
N MET A 1 -15.68 42.47 20.95
CA MET A 1 -15.76 41.50 19.83
C MET A 1 -14.67 41.68 18.75
N SER A 2 -13.57 42.41 19.01
CA SER A 2 -12.54 42.68 17.97
C SER A 2 -11.17 42.03 18.21
N GLN A 3 -10.94 41.32 19.34
CA GLN A 3 -9.62 40.74 19.66
C GLN A 3 -9.43 39.26 19.29
N ASN A 4 -10.50 38.51 18.95
CA ASN A 4 -10.37 37.09 18.56
C ASN A 4 -10.08 36.88 17.05
N LEU A 5 -10.33 37.89 16.21
CA LEU A 5 -10.03 37.83 14.77
C LEU A 5 -8.55 38.06 14.46
N SER A 6 -7.78 38.71 15.34
CA SER A 6 -6.35 38.93 15.13
C SER A 6 -5.52 37.67 15.44
N ILE A 7 -5.93 36.85 16.42
CA ILE A 7 -5.22 35.61 16.78
C ILE A 7 -5.44 34.52 15.72
N ILE A 8 -6.64 34.43 15.15
CA ILE A 8 -6.93 33.51 14.03
C ILE A 8 -6.11 33.93 12.80
N ASN A 9 -6.02 35.22 12.48
CA ASN A 9 -5.18 35.70 11.39
C ASN A 9 -3.67 35.55 11.66
N TYR A 10 -3.20 35.63 12.90
CA TYR A 10 -1.80 35.35 13.23
C TYR A 10 -1.46 33.86 13.14
N ARG A 11 -2.38 32.96 13.53
CA ARG A 11 -2.19 31.51 13.33
C ARG A 11 -2.29 31.10 11.86
N PHE A 12 -3.16 31.74 11.07
CA PHE A 12 -3.23 31.51 9.62
C PHE A 12 -1.96 32.03 8.90
N ASN A 13 -1.39 33.14 9.36
CA ASN A 13 -0.13 33.68 8.82
C ASN A 13 1.14 32.93 9.27
N LEU A 14 1.06 32.09 10.30
CA LEU A 14 2.15 31.17 10.68
C LEU A 14 2.10 29.85 9.91
N ILE A 15 0.93 29.44 9.41
CA ILE A 15 0.80 28.26 8.53
C ILE A 15 1.27 28.57 7.10
N ASN A 16 1.16 29.84 6.66
CA ASN A 16 1.71 30.31 5.38
C ASN A 16 3.21 30.68 5.42
N LYS A 17 3.89 30.41 6.54
CA LYS A 17 5.36 30.50 6.66
C LYS A 17 6.06 29.16 6.55
N LEU A 18 5.35 28.11 6.11
CA LEU A 18 6.03 26.98 5.47
C LEU A 18 6.51 27.49 4.11
N GLN A 19 7.79 27.86 4.06
CA GLN A 19 8.53 28.01 2.82
C GLN A 19 8.13 26.88 1.86
N PRO A 20 8.02 27.11 0.54
CA PRO A 20 8.00 26.00 -0.37
C PRO A 20 9.22 25.14 -0.03
N ILE A 21 9.01 23.89 0.36
CA ILE A 21 10.06 22.89 0.70
C ILE A 21 10.88 22.52 -0.57
N TRP A 22 10.88 23.40 -1.57
CA TRP A 22 11.52 23.31 -2.85
C TRP A 22 12.68 24.30 -2.85
N ASP A 23 13.76 23.94 -2.17
CA ASP A 23 15.01 24.66 -2.34
C ASP A 23 15.53 24.33 -3.75
N TYR A 24 15.41 25.31 -4.67
CA TYR A 24 15.71 25.15 -6.10
C TYR A 24 17.19 24.81 -6.37
N ASN A 25 18.05 24.89 -5.35
CA ASN A 25 19.47 24.58 -5.41
C ASN A 25 19.85 23.17 -4.91
N ILE A 26 18.91 22.36 -4.39
CA ILE A 26 19.24 21.13 -3.64
C ILE A 26 18.76 19.83 -4.32
N ASN A 27 17.84 19.91 -5.29
CA ASN A 27 17.24 18.72 -5.88
C ASN A 27 17.76 18.50 -7.32
N PRO A 28 18.45 17.39 -7.64
CA PRO A 28 18.90 17.12 -8.99
C PRO A 28 17.71 17.12 -9.97
N PHE A 29 17.77 17.94 -11.03
CA PHE A 29 16.76 17.96 -12.11
C PHE A 29 16.38 16.54 -12.55
N LEU A 30 17.38 15.67 -12.63
CA LEU A 30 17.24 14.26 -12.96
C LEU A 30 16.27 13.51 -12.01
N PHE A 31 16.34 13.72 -10.70
CA PHE A 31 15.44 13.06 -9.76
C PHE A 31 13.99 13.46 -10.01
N ARG A 32 13.72 14.76 -10.19
CA ARG A 32 12.38 15.27 -10.47
C ARG A 32 11.84 14.75 -11.80
N PHE A 33 12.69 14.73 -12.82
CA PHE A 33 12.35 14.19 -14.13
C PHE A 33 11.99 12.70 -14.06
N LEU A 34 12.84 11.89 -13.43
CA LEU A 34 12.60 10.45 -13.27
C LEU A 34 11.37 10.16 -12.41
N LEU A 35 11.16 10.90 -11.31
CA LEU A 35 10.00 10.72 -10.45
C LEU A 35 8.69 11.12 -11.16
N ALA A 36 8.71 12.15 -12.00
CA ALA A 36 7.56 12.50 -12.84
C ALA A 36 7.27 11.40 -13.86
N GLN A 37 8.30 10.85 -14.50
CA GLN A 37 8.14 9.74 -15.44
C GLN A 37 7.61 8.47 -14.73
N ALA A 38 8.09 8.18 -13.52
CA ALA A 38 7.63 7.05 -12.70
C ALA A 38 6.13 7.10 -12.35
N GLN A 39 5.52 8.29 -12.37
CA GLN A 39 4.10 8.45 -12.10
C GLN A 39 3.23 8.19 -13.34
N SER A 40 3.81 8.12 -14.54
CA SER A 40 3.05 7.98 -15.79
C SER A 40 3.44 6.75 -16.60
N SER A 41 4.56 6.10 -16.28
CA SER A 41 5.00 4.89 -16.96
C SER A 41 5.90 4.02 -16.10
N LYS A 42 6.02 2.75 -16.48
CA LYS A 42 6.98 1.83 -15.87
C LYS A 42 8.39 2.26 -16.25
N LEU A 43 9.24 2.47 -15.24
CA LEU A 43 10.64 2.82 -15.44
C LEU A 43 11.51 1.60 -15.71
N PRO A 44 12.61 1.76 -16.46
CA PRO A 44 13.64 0.73 -16.57
C PRO A 44 14.37 0.58 -15.22
N PRO A 45 14.98 -0.60 -14.96
CA PRO A 45 15.62 -0.88 -13.67
C PRO A 45 16.73 0.12 -13.31
N GLN A 46 17.47 0.63 -14.30
CA GLN A 46 18.53 1.63 -14.07
C GLN A 46 17.97 2.93 -13.49
N ASP A 47 16.85 3.42 -14.03
CA ASP A 47 16.20 4.65 -13.56
C ASP A 47 15.56 4.46 -12.18
N GLN A 48 15.01 3.27 -11.91
CA GLN A 48 14.52 2.93 -10.57
C GLN A 48 15.65 2.99 -9.54
N GLN A 49 16.82 2.42 -9.84
CA GLN A 49 17.99 2.48 -8.97
C GLN A 49 18.52 3.90 -8.80
N MET A 50 18.47 4.72 -9.85
CA MET A 50 18.83 6.15 -9.75
C MET A 50 17.87 6.91 -8.83
N ILE A 51 16.55 6.69 -8.94
CA ILE A 51 15.58 7.26 -7.99
C ILE A 51 15.92 6.81 -6.57
N LEU A 52 16.13 5.51 -6.33
CA LEU A 52 16.46 4.99 -5.00
C LEU A 52 17.73 5.60 -4.43
N THR A 53 18.76 5.81 -5.25
CA THR A 53 20.02 6.42 -4.84
C THR A 53 19.83 7.89 -4.46
N LEU A 54 19.07 8.62 -5.26
CA LEU A 54 18.82 10.06 -5.07
C LEU A 54 17.74 10.36 -4.02
N PHE A 55 16.89 9.39 -3.69
CA PHE A 55 15.80 9.54 -2.73
C PHE A 55 16.34 9.76 -1.30
N LYS A 56 15.91 10.86 -0.68
CA LYS A 56 16.22 11.23 0.70
C LYS A 56 14.99 11.13 1.58
N SER A 57 15.19 10.87 2.87
CA SER A 57 14.11 10.75 3.86
C SER A 57 13.31 12.04 4.08
N GLU A 58 13.86 13.20 3.75
CA GLU A 58 13.12 14.47 3.83
C GLU A 58 12.09 14.63 2.70
N TYR A 59 12.18 13.80 1.65
CA TYR A 59 11.26 13.89 0.52
C TYR A 59 9.91 13.26 0.88
N LYS A 60 8.86 14.08 0.83
CA LYS A 60 7.50 13.63 1.03
C LYS A 60 6.86 13.28 -0.31
N ILE A 61 6.23 12.11 -0.36
CA ILE A 61 5.38 11.68 -1.47
C ILE A 61 3.95 11.81 -0.97
N ASP A 62 3.14 12.62 -1.64
CA ASP A 62 1.71 12.75 -1.30
C ASP A 62 0.89 11.54 -1.80
N ILE A 63 -0.35 11.43 -1.37
CA ILE A 63 -1.22 10.30 -1.75
C ILE A 63 -1.44 10.20 -3.26
N THR A 64 -1.53 11.32 -3.99
CA THR A 64 -1.77 11.30 -5.44
C THR A 64 -0.55 10.76 -6.17
N GLN A 65 0.64 11.24 -5.83
CA GLN A 65 1.90 10.74 -6.35
C GLN A 65 2.09 9.26 -5.98
N PHE A 66 1.78 8.90 -4.74
CA PHE A 66 1.86 7.52 -4.28
C PHE A 66 0.98 6.59 -5.13
N ASN A 67 -0.29 6.96 -5.38
CA ASN A 67 -1.21 6.17 -6.21
C ASN A 67 -0.64 5.92 -7.60
N ASN A 68 -0.17 6.99 -8.25
CA ASN A 68 0.41 6.94 -9.58
C ASN A 68 1.68 6.08 -9.61
N LEU A 69 2.54 6.19 -8.60
CA LEU A 69 3.75 5.38 -8.47
C LEU A 69 3.40 3.90 -8.25
N VAL A 70 2.40 3.57 -7.43
CA VAL A 70 1.97 2.18 -7.22
C VAL A 70 1.40 1.58 -8.50
N GLU A 71 0.63 2.33 -9.27
CA GLU A 71 0.03 1.86 -10.52
C GLU A 71 1.09 1.46 -11.57
N HIS A 72 2.20 2.20 -11.65
CA HIS A 72 3.20 2.02 -12.71
C HIS A 72 4.48 1.31 -12.24
N ASN A 73 4.87 1.49 -10.98
CA ASN A 73 6.14 1.06 -10.41
C ASN A 73 6.02 0.52 -8.97
N PRO A 74 5.21 -0.53 -8.71
CA PRO A 74 5.00 -1.06 -7.36
C PRO A 74 6.30 -1.50 -6.67
N GLN A 75 7.24 -2.10 -7.41
CA GLN A 75 8.56 -2.49 -6.88
C GLN A 75 9.36 -1.28 -6.38
N LEU A 76 9.39 -0.19 -7.16
CA LEU A 76 10.08 1.04 -6.74
C LEU A 76 9.48 1.59 -5.44
N VAL A 77 8.15 1.57 -5.30
CA VAL A 77 7.47 2.02 -4.08
C VAL A 77 7.85 1.12 -2.90
N SER A 78 7.88 -0.20 -3.09
CA SER A 78 8.33 -1.15 -2.07
C SER A 78 9.76 -0.84 -1.60
N ASP A 79 10.67 -0.58 -2.54
CA ASP A 79 12.07 -0.30 -2.25
C ASP A 79 12.24 1.06 -1.55
N ILE A 80 11.46 2.08 -1.92
CA ILE A 80 11.43 3.38 -1.23
C ILE A 80 10.96 3.22 0.22
N ILE A 81 9.83 2.55 0.45
CA ILE A 81 9.29 2.32 1.80
C ILE A 81 10.27 1.49 2.64
N THR A 82 10.88 0.47 2.04
CA THR A 82 11.89 -0.38 2.69
C THR A 82 13.10 0.47 3.12
N LYS A 83 13.62 1.32 2.23
CA LYS A 83 14.73 2.22 2.52
C LYS A 83 14.39 3.20 3.65
N LEU A 84 13.19 3.78 3.62
CA LEU A 84 12.70 4.68 4.67
C LEU A 84 12.63 3.98 6.03
N HIS A 85 12.02 2.80 6.07
CA HIS A 85 11.92 1.98 7.27
C HIS A 85 13.29 1.62 7.84
N GLN A 86 14.24 1.17 7.00
CA GLN A 86 15.61 0.85 7.40
C GLN A 86 16.39 2.08 7.90
N SER A 87 16.03 3.27 7.44
CA SER A 87 16.61 4.54 7.89
C SER A 87 15.96 5.06 9.20
N GLY A 88 15.04 4.31 9.81
CA GLY A 88 14.34 4.69 11.03
C GLY A 88 13.21 5.70 10.83
N VAL A 89 12.82 5.98 9.58
CA VAL A 89 11.68 6.86 9.28
C VAL A 89 10.39 6.11 9.51
N ASN A 90 9.44 6.78 10.15
CA ASN A 90 8.09 6.25 10.33
C ASN A 90 7.37 6.13 8.98
N VAL A 91 7.00 4.91 8.59
CA VAL A 91 6.32 4.61 7.32
C VAL A 91 4.81 4.42 7.45
N HIS A 92 4.22 4.68 8.63
CA HIS A 92 2.78 4.48 8.89
C HIS A 92 1.90 5.27 7.92
N GLU A 93 2.30 6.49 7.54
CA GLU A 93 1.56 7.29 6.55
C GLU A 93 1.42 6.58 5.19
N TYR A 94 2.45 5.88 4.73
CA TYR A 94 2.40 5.09 3.50
C TYR A 94 1.53 3.84 3.62
N LEU A 95 1.52 3.22 4.81
CA LEU A 95 0.61 2.11 5.11
C LEU A 95 -0.85 2.59 5.13
N ASP A 96 -1.11 3.77 5.67
CA ASP A 96 -2.43 4.38 5.65
C ASP A 96 -2.88 4.69 4.21
N PHE A 97 -1.97 5.18 3.34
CA PHE A 97 -2.26 5.34 1.92
C PHE A 97 -2.63 4.00 1.25
N LEU A 98 -1.91 2.91 1.55
CA LEU A 98 -2.26 1.57 1.02
C LEU A 98 -3.66 1.10 1.45
N ILE A 99 -4.12 1.47 2.65
CA ILE A 99 -5.48 1.19 3.12
C ILE A 99 -6.52 2.08 2.43
N GLN A 100 -6.13 3.17 1.75
CA GLN A 100 -7.06 4.08 1.06
C GLN A 100 -7.13 3.85 -0.46
N ILE A 101 -6.16 3.18 -1.08
CA ILE A 101 -6.07 3.04 -2.55
C ILE A 101 -6.80 1.82 -3.10
N LYS A 102 -7.49 1.93 -4.23
CA LYS A 102 -8.19 0.81 -4.87
C LYS A 102 -7.35 -0.47 -4.88
N VAL A 103 -7.95 -1.58 -4.44
CA VAL A 103 -7.29 -2.89 -4.46
C VAL A 103 -7.15 -3.37 -5.90
N THR A 104 -5.92 -3.35 -6.41
CA THR A 104 -5.52 -3.82 -7.73
C THR A 104 -4.39 -4.85 -7.62
N ILE A 105 -4.06 -5.53 -8.73
CA ILE A 105 -2.91 -6.45 -8.76
C ILE A 105 -1.61 -5.77 -8.33
N GLN A 106 -1.41 -4.49 -8.67
CA GLN A 106 -0.23 -3.70 -8.30
C GLN A 106 -0.18 -3.43 -6.78
N THR A 107 -1.31 -3.10 -6.16
CA THR A 107 -1.35 -2.91 -4.70
C THR A 107 -1.08 -4.23 -3.95
N LEU A 108 -1.60 -5.36 -4.45
CA LEU A 108 -1.37 -6.67 -3.85
C LEU A 108 0.10 -7.11 -4.02
N GLU A 109 0.69 -6.83 -5.18
CA GLU A 109 2.11 -7.07 -5.45
C GLU A 109 2.99 -6.25 -4.51
N LEU A 110 2.71 -4.96 -4.36
CA LEU A 110 3.43 -4.08 -3.44
C LEU A 110 3.38 -4.59 -2.00
N VAL A 111 2.20 -4.92 -1.48
CA VAL A 111 2.10 -5.45 -0.10
C VAL A 111 2.86 -6.77 0.04
N ASN A 112 2.80 -7.66 -0.94
CA ASN A 112 3.57 -8.92 -0.93
C ASN A 112 5.10 -8.72 -1.04
N GLN A 113 5.56 -7.63 -1.66
CA GLN A 113 6.98 -7.27 -1.68
C GLN A 113 7.39 -6.67 -0.33
N LEU A 114 6.57 -5.78 0.24
CA LEU A 114 6.81 -5.20 1.57
C LEU A 114 6.93 -6.28 2.64
N THR A 115 6.06 -7.29 2.64
CA THR A 115 6.12 -8.39 3.64
C THR A 115 7.40 -9.23 3.58
N LYS A 116 8.15 -9.17 2.47
CA LYS A 116 9.45 -9.84 2.33
C LYS A 116 10.61 -8.97 2.79
N ASN A 117 10.45 -7.65 2.70
CA ASN A 117 11.52 -6.69 2.94
C ASN A 117 11.48 -6.08 4.35
N ILE A 118 10.28 -5.95 4.92
CA ILE A 118 10.05 -5.36 6.25
C ILE A 118 8.98 -6.15 7.01
N THR A 119 9.05 -6.12 8.35
CA THR A 119 8.01 -6.67 9.20
C THR A 119 6.85 -5.68 9.27
N LEU A 120 5.75 -5.99 8.59
CA LEU A 120 4.55 -5.17 8.62
C LEU A 120 3.75 -5.38 9.92
N PRO A 121 3.10 -4.33 10.47
CA PRO A 121 2.22 -4.48 11.62
C PRO A 121 1.03 -5.41 11.32
N ASP A 122 0.71 -6.32 12.24
CA ASP A 122 -0.43 -7.23 12.12
C ASP A 122 -1.75 -6.49 11.86
N GLN A 123 -1.95 -5.35 12.55
CA GLN A 123 -3.14 -4.53 12.38
C GLN A 123 -3.28 -4.02 10.95
N PHE A 124 -2.19 -3.59 10.31
CA PHE A 124 -2.20 -3.16 8.92
C PHE A 124 -2.62 -4.30 7.99
N LEU A 125 -2.03 -5.49 8.15
CA LEU A 125 -2.36 -6.65 7.31
C LEU A 125 -3.82 -7.08 7.50
N ASN A 126 -4.32 -7.12 8.73
CA ASN A 126 -5.72 -7.43 9.02
C ASN A 126 -6.65 -6.44 8.30
N MET A 127 -6.42 -5.13 8.47
CA MET A 127 -7.23 -4.09 7.83
C MET A 127 -7.19 -4.16 6.30
N PHE A 128 -5.99 -4.35 5.74
CA PHE A 128 -5.82 -4.45 4.29
C PHE A 128 -6.50 -5.69 3.70
N ILE A 129 -6.43 -6.85 4.38
CA ILE A 129 -7.12 -8.08 3.95
C ILE A 129 -8.64 -7.92 4.04
N THR A 130 -9.16 -7.37 5.14
CA THR A 130 -10.60 -7.08 5.27
C THR A 130 -11.07 -6.16 4.15
N ARG A 131 -10.27 -5.14 3.81
CA ARG A 131 -10.57 -4.28 2.68
C ARG A 131 -10.58 -5.02 1.34
N CYS A 132 -9.63 -5.92 1.10
CA CYS A 132 -9.60 -6.76 -0.10
C CYS A 132 -10.88 -7.59 -0.26
N ILE A 133 -11.41 -8.12 0.85
CA ILE A 133 -12.69 -8.85 0.87
C ILE A 133 -13.84 -7.92 0.49
N VAL A 134 -13.94 -6.74 1.12
CA VAL A 134 -14.99 -5.74 0.81
C VAL A 134 -14.95 -5.31 -0.66
N THR A 135 -13.77 -5.11 -1.25
CA THR A 135 -13.66 -4.76 -2.69
C THR A 135 -14.18 -5.87 -3.61
N CYS A 136 -14.15 -7.14 -3.19
CA CYS A 136 -14.82 -8.20 -3.97
C CYS A 136 -16.33 -7.97 -4.02
N GLU A 137 -16.93 -7.40 -2.98
CA GLU A 137 -18.37 -7.12 -2.93
C GLU A 137 -18.79 -5.99 -3.88
N GLU A 138 -17.93 -4.99 -4.05
CA GLU A 138 -18.19 -3.83 -4.92
C GLU A 138 -18.29 -4.22 -6.41
N VAL A 139 -17.60 -5.30 -6.82
CA VAL A 139 -17.60 -5.78 -8.21
C VAL A 139 -18.60 -6.92 -8.46
N LYS A 140 -19.49 -7.22 -7.51
CA LYS A 140 -20.47 -8.33 -7.57
C LYS A 140 -21.36 -8.31 -8.82
N GLN A 141 -21.62 -7.14 -9.41
CA GLN A 141 -22.46 -7.02 -10.61
C GLN A 141 -21.83 -7.62 -11.88
N ASN A 142 -20.50 -7.76 -11.93
CA ASN A 142 -19.80 -8.33 -13.07
C ASN A 142 -19.12 -9.65 -12.69
N GLN A 143 -19.76 -10.77 -13.03
CA GLN A 143 -19.31 -12.11 -12.65
C GLN A 143 -17.87 -12.42 -13.10
N GLN A 144 -17.44 -11.93 -14.27
CA GLN A 144 -16.07 -12.14 -14.76
C GLN A 144 -15.05 -11.35 -13.93
N GLN A 145 -15.34 -10.09 -13.62
CA GLN A 145 -14.47 -9.25 -12.79
C GLN A 145 -14.43 -9.75 -11.35
N LEU A 146 -15.59 -10.12 -10.79
CA LEU A 146 -15.72 -10.73 -9.48
C LEU A 146 -14.86 -11.98 -9.35
N ALA A 147 -15.00 -12.93 -10.29
CA ALA A 147 -14.22 -14.16 -10.27
C ALA A 147 -12.71 -13.86 -10.31
N ARG A 148 -12.28 -12.92 -11.16
CA ARG A 148 -10.87 -12.51 -11.24
C ARG A 148 -10.38 -11.86 -9.94
N GLN A 149 -11.18 -11.01 -9.31
CA GLN A 149 -10.84 -10.35 -8.06
C GLN A 149 -10.72 -11.36 -6.91
N VAL A 150 -11.69 -12.27 -6.77
CA VAL A 150 -11.65 -13.33 -5.76
C VAL A 150 -10.41 -14.21 -5.93
N ARG A 151 -10.04 -14.56 -7.18
CA ARG A 151 -8.79 -15.30 -7.45
C ARG A 151 -7.56 -14.56 -6.96
N LEU A 152 -7.44 -13.26 -7.31
CA LEU A 152 -6.31 -12.44 -6.90
C LEU A 152 -6.20 -12.34 -5.37
N VAL A 153 -7.29 -12.02 -4.70
CA VAL A 153 -7.35 -11.92 -3.23
C VAL A 153 -7.03 -13.28 -2.58
N SER A 154 -7.57 -14.38 -3.12
CA SER A 154 -7.31 -15.72 -2.60
C SER A 154 -5.85 -16.12 -2.70
N VAL A 155 -5.22 -15.89 -3.85
CA VAL A 155 -3.79 -16.18 -4.06
C VAL A 155 -2.92 -15.30 -3.18
N PHE A 156 -3.27 -14.02 -3.03
CA PHE A 156 -2.55 -13.09 -2.15
C PHE A 156 -2.58 -13.55 -0.70
N ILE A 157 -3.76 -13.82 -0.12
CA ILE A 157 -3.88 -14.24 1.28
C ILE A 157 -3.16 -15.58 1.51
N LYS A 158 -3.29 -16.55 0.58
CA LYS A 158 -2.54 -17.82 0.64
C LYS A 158 -1.02 -17.57 0.66
N THR A 159 -0.54 -16.58 -0.08
CA THR A 159 0.87 -16.23 -0.13
C THR A 159 1.36 -15.71 1.21
N LEU A 160 0.58 -14.84 1.87
CA LEU A 160 0.90 -14.32 3.21
C LEU A 160 0.92 -15.44 4.27
N ILE A 161 -0.07 -16.35 4.23
CA ILE A 161 -0.12 -17.52 5.12
C ILE A 161 1.13 -18.40 4.91
N LYS A 162 1.49 -18.71 3.66
CA LYS A 162 2.66 -19.53 3.33
C LYS A 162 3.97 -18.90 3.81
N GLN A 163 4.10 -17.58 3.70
CA GLN A 163 5.26 -16.84 4.18
C GLN A 163 5.29 -16.65 5.71
N LYS A 164 4.22 -17.04 6.42
CA LYS A 164 4.05 -16.82 7.86
C LYS A 164 4.13 -15.34 8.27
N THR A 165 3.77 -14.43 7.36
CA THR A 165 3.76 -12.98 7.59
C THR A 165 2.41 -12.49 8.13
N PHE A 166 1.39 -13.36 8.11
CA PHE A 166 0.03 -13.06 8.55
C PHE A 166 -0.53 -14.23 9.37
N ASN A 167 -1.20 -13.91 10.48
CA ASN A 167 -1.89 -14.88 11.33
C ASN A 167 -3.42 -14.90 11.04
N PRO A 168 -3.95 -15.94 10.37
CA PRO A 168 -5.36 -15.99 10.00
C PRO A 168 -6.34 -16.12 11.17
N LYS A 169 -5.88 -16.47 12.38
CA LYS A 169 -6.77 -16.60 13.56
C LYS A 169 -7.46 -15.28 13.93
N LYS A 170 -6.82 -14.15 13.67
CA LYS A 170 -7.31 -12.82 14.08
C LYS A 170 -8.56 -12.36 13.32
N ILE A 171 -8.72 -12.82 12.07
CA ILE A 171 -9.86 -12.50 11.19
C ILE A 171 -10.46 -13.78 10.57
N TYR A 172 -10.46 -14.86 11.36
CA TYR A 172 -10.83 -16.19 10.87
C TYR A 172 -12.29 -16.23 10.37
N VAL A 173 -13.20 -15.56 11.06
CA VAL A 173 -14.62 -15.55 10.73
C VAL A 173 -14.85 -14.86 9.39
N GLU A 174 -14.20 -13.72 9.16
CA GLU A 174 -14.26 -12.98 7.90
C GLU A 174 -13.66 -13.79 6.74
N LEU A 175 -12.50 -14.41 6.95
CA LEU A 175 -11.86 -15.26 5.96
C LEU A 175 -12.69 -16.51 5.63
N GLN A 176 -13.28 -17.15 6.64
CA GLN A 176 -14.17 -18.29 6.46
C GLN A 176 -15.43 -17.88 5.69
N GLY A 177 -16.05 -16.76 6.05
CA GLY A 177 -17.21 -16.22 5.35
C GLY A 177 -16.92 -15.97 3.87
N PHE A 178 -15.82 -15.29 3.57
CA PHE A 178 -15.34 -15.07 2.20
C PHE A 178 -15.17 -16.38 1.42
N CYS A 179 -14.49 -17.37 2.00
CA CYS A 179 -14.25 -18.65 1.34
C CYS A 179 -15.55 -19.44 1.06
N LEU A 180 -16.52 -19.38 1.98
CA LEU A 180 -17.80 -20.07 1.81
C LEU A 180 -18.66 -19.38 0.74
N GLU A 181 -18.74 -18.05 0.78
CA GLU A 181 -19.48 -17.24 -0.19
C GLU A 181 -18.98 -17.50 -1.62
N PHE A 182 -17.67 -17.58 -1.81
CA PHE A 182 -17.06 -17.78 -3.13
C PHE A 182 -16.58 -19.22 -3.38
N SER A 183 -17.20 -20.21 -2.74
CA SER A 183 -16.81 -21.63 -2.81
C SER A 183 -16.82 -22.22 -4.23
N SER A 184 -17.57 -21.64 -5.17
CA SER A 184 -17.55 -22.03 -6.59
C SER A 184 -16.21 -21.72 -7.29
N ILE A 185 -15.39 -20.84 -6.71
CA ILE A 185 -14.08 -20.47 -7.22
C ILE A 185 -13.02 -21.36 -6.57
N GLN A 186 -12.24 -22.06 -7.41
CA GLN A 186 -11.25 -23.04 -6.98
C GLN A 186 -10.24 -22.44 -5.98
N GLU A 187 -9.78 -21.22 -6.24
CA GLU A 187 -8.80 -20.52 -5.42
C GLU A 187 -9.33 -20.19 -4.01
N ALA A 188 -10.62 -19.87 -3.88
CA ALA A 188 -11.26 -19.64 -2.58
C ALA A 188 -11.34 -20.94 -1.77
N THR A 189 -11.70 -22.06 -2.42
CA THR A 189 -11.68 -23.39 -1.78
C THR A 189 -10.27 -23.80 -1.36
N GLN A 190 -9.24 -23.49 -2.16
CA GLN A 190 -7.85 -23.75 -1.78
C GLN A 190 -7.39 -22.86 -0.62
N LEU A 191 -7.83 -21.59 -0.57
CA LEU A 191 -7.55 -20.69 0.53
C LEU A 191 -8.17 -21.21 1.83
N PHE A 192 -9.42 -21.69 1.79
CA PHE A 192 -10.09 -22.28 2.95
C PHE A 192 -9.28 -23.41 3.60
N LYS A 193 -8.76 -24.32 2.76
CA LYS A 193 -7.87 -25.41 3.22
C LYS A 193 -6.58 -24.86 3.84
N ALA A 194 -5.95 -23.87 3.21
CA ALA A 194 -4.73 -23.25 3.72
C ALA A 194 -4.94 -22.57 5.08
N ILE A 195 -6.06 -21.86 5.26
CA ILE A 195 -6.44 -21.25 6.54
C ILE A 195 -6.64 -22.31 7.60
N LYS A 196 -7.41 -23.36 7.31
CA LYS A 196 -7.68 -24.45 8.27
C LYS A 196 -6.39 -25.09 8.77
N ASN A 197 -5.46 -25.38 7.86
CA ASN A 197 -4.16 -25.95 8.23
C ASN A 197 -3.34 -24.98 9.10
N ALA A 198 -3.26 -23.71 8.70
CA ALA A 198 -2.50 -22.70 9.45
C ALA A 198 -3.05 -22.42 10.85
N VAL A 199 -4.37 -22.53 11.04
CA VAL A 199 -5.02 -22.38 12.36
C VAL A 199 -4.77 -23.59 13.26
N GLN A 200 -4.60 -24.78 12.69
CA GLN A 200 -4.35 -26.03 13.42
C GLN A 200 -2.87 -26.24 13.80
N GLU A 201 -1.94 -25.71 13.02
CA GLU A 201 -0.48 -25.85 13.23
C GLU A 201 0.13 -24.81 14.20
N GLN A 202 -0.64 -23.82 14.63
CA GLN A 202 -0.24 -22.75 15.56
C GLN A 202 -1.11 -22.78 16.81
#